data_AF-I1BVK8-F1
#
_entry.id   AF-I1BVK8-F1
#
_cell.length_a   1.000
_cell.length_b   1.000
_cell.length_c   1.000
_cell.angle_alpha   90.00
_cell.angle_beta   90.00
_cell.angle_gamma   90.00
#
_symmetry.space_group_name_H-M   'P 1'
#
loop_
_entity.id
_entity.type
_entity.pdbx_description
1 polymer ?
#
loop_
_entity_poly.entity_id
_entity_poly.type
_entity_poly.pdbx_seq_one_letter_code
_entity_poly.pdbx_strand_id
1 'polypeptide(L)'
;MTEDIIQEIYHHLVNYTQTHHFQVYLQKDMPNRYHYKHSNRIAPIQVIPDIGYTFVTHKTAIQEGGDHHGYDNLAEDMRAIFLAKGPKLNRMYKEGTILAPFFNIEPPF
;
A
#
# COMPACT_ATOMS: atom_id res chain seq x y z
N MET A 1 22.05 4.19 11.00
CA MET A 1 21.29 3.83 12.21
C MET A 1 21.73 2.43 12.59
N THR A 2 22.02 2.17 13.86
CA THR A 2 22.40 0.82 14.32
C THR A 2 21.16 -0.06 14.43
N GLU A 3 21.34 -1.38 14.40
CA GLU A 3 20.24 -2.34 14.56
C GLU A 3 19.49 -2.13 15.88
N ASP A 4 20.21 -1.82 16.96
CA ASP A 4 19.62 -1.58 18.29
C ASP A 4 18.61 -0.41 18.28
N ILE A 5 18.95 0.69 17.59
CA ILE A 5 18.06 1.85 17.46
C ILE A 5 16.82 1.49 16.62
N ILE A 6 16.97 0.68 15.57
CA ILE A 6 15.85 0.24 14.74
C ILE A 6 14.89 -0.61 15.58
N GLN A 7 15.40 -1.53 16.39
CA GLN A 7 14.58 -2.37 17.26
C GLN A 7 13.88 -1.56 18.35
N GLU A 8 14.56 -0.58 18.95
CA GLU A 8 13.95 0.33 19.92
C GLU A 8 12.77 1.11 19.30
N ILE A 9 12.97 1.74 18.13
CA ILE A 9 11.91 2.47 17.42
C ILE A 9 10.75 1.54 17.07
N TYR A 10 11.04 0.34 16.57
CA TYR A 10 10.03 -0.65 16.21
C TYR A 10 9.16 -1.02 17.42
N HIS A 11 9.76 -1.33 18.58
CA HIS A 11 9.00 -1.66 19.79
C HIS A 11 8.12 -0.49 20.27
N HIS A 12 8.62 0.74 20.20
CA HIS A 12 7.79 1.91 20.51
C HIS A 12 6.59 2.02 19.56
N LEU A 13 6.79 1.85 18.25
CA LEU A 13 5.71 1.89 17.26
C LEU A 13 4.69 0.76 17.45
N VAL A 14 5.15 -0.46 17.77
CA VAL A 14 4.28 -1.60 18.10
C VAL A 14 3.40 -1.30 19.32
N ASN A 15 3.94 -0.62 20.33
CA ASN A 15 3.13 -0.20 21.47
C ASN A 15 2.07 0.84 21.08
N TYR A 16 2.42 1.79 20.20
CA TYR A 16 1.47 2.80 19.71
C TYR A 16 0.33 2.22 18.88
N THR A 17 0.53 1.10 18.17
CA THR A 17 -0.55 0.47 17.39
C THR A 17 -1.71 -0.04 18.25
N GLN A 18 -1.52 -0.15 19.57
CA GLN A 18 -2.60 -0.52 20.50
C GLN A 18 -3.64 0.61 20.68
N THR A 19 -3.24 1.85 20.41
CA THR A 19 -4.07 3.05 20.65
C THR A 19 -4.22 3.94 19.40
N HIS A 20 -3.55 3.59 18.30
CA HIS A 20 -3.53 4.35 17.06
C HIS A 20 -3.76 3.45 15.84
N HIS A 21 -4.23 4.04 14.75
CA HIS A 21 -4.75 3.36 13.57
C HIS A 21 -3.70 3.14 12.49
N PHE A 22 -2.79 2.20 12.74
CA PHE A 22 -1.80 1.79 11.76
C PHE A 22 -1.20 0.43 12.08
N GLN A 23 -0.52 -0.14 11.10
CA GLN A 23 0.30 -1.34 11.22
C GLN A 23 1.77 -0.97 11.04
N VAL A 24 2.66 -1.71 11.71
CA VAL A 24 4.11 -1.50 11.61
C VAL A 24 4.83 -2.82 11.35
N TYR A 25 5.82 -2.79 10.47
CA TYR A 25 6.61 -3.94 10.07
C TYR A 25 8.09 -3.57 10.02
N LEU A 26 8.96 -4.49 10.44
CA LEU A 26 10.33 -4.48 9.99
C LEU A 26 10.38 -4.89 8.51
N GLN A 27 11.35 -4.39 7.75
CA GLN A 27 11.52 -4.71 6.33
C GLN A 27 11.53 -6.22 6.07
N LYS A 28 12.24 -6.98 6.90
CA LYS A 28 12.33 -8.44 6.80
C LYS A 28 10.97 -9.15 7.01
N ASP A 29 10.12 -8.56 7.85
CA ASP A 29 8.84 -9.12 8.30
C ASP A 29 7.66 -8.60 7.47
N MET A 30 7.89 -7.67 6.53
CA MET A 30 6.87 -7.17 5.61
C MET A 30 6.22 -8.34 4.83
N PRO A 31 4.86 -8.42 4.80
CA PRO A 31 4.16 -9.53 4.16
C PRO A 31 4.54 -9.70 2.68
N ASN A 32 4.80 -10.94 2.26
CA ASN A 32 5.31 -11.24 0.92
C ASN A 32 4.42 -10.71 -0.21
N ARG A 33 3.10 -10.62 -0.01
CA ARG A 33 2.14 -10.09 -1.00
C ARG A 33 2.45 -8.67 -1.47
N TYR A 34 3.13 -7.86 -0.64
CA TYR A 34 3.49 -6.51 -1.01
C TYR A 34 4.71 -6.46 -1.94
N HIS A 35 5.54 -7.51 -1.95
CA HIS A 35 6.84 -7.53 -2.62
C HIS A 35 7.73 -6.30 -2.28
N TYR A 36 7.52 -5.68 -1.12
CA TYR A 36 8.08 -4.38 -0.73
C TYR A 36 9.15 -4.52 0.35
N LYS A 37 10.18 -5.34 0.09
CA LYS A 37 11.31 -5.53 1.03
C LYS A 37 12.68 -5.79 0.42
N HIS A 38 12.79 -6.06 -0.88
CA HIS A 38 14.05 -6.45 -1.52
C HIS A 38 14.76 -5.28 -2.19
N SER A 39 14.96 -4.17 -1.47
CA SER A 39 15.68 -3.00 -1.97
C SER A 39 16.28 -2.18 -0.84
N ASN A 40 17.50 -1.69 -1.02
CA ASN A 40 18.17 -0.78 -0.07
C ASN A 40 17.55 0.62 -0.01
N ARG A 41 16.64 0.94 -0.94
CA ARG A 41 15.87 2.19 -0.93
C ARG A 41 14.64 2.13 -0.03
N ILE A 42 14.25 0.94 0.43
CA ILE A 42 13.15 0.75 1.37
C ILE A 42 13.72 0.89 2.78
N ALA A 43 13.10 1.75 3.59
CA ALA A 43 13.54 2.00 4.97
C ALA A 43 13.45 0.71 5.81
N PRO A 44 14.22 0.56 6.90
CA PRO A 44 14.20 -0.64 7.74
C PRO A 44 12.87 -0.92 8.45
N ILE A 45 12.04 0.12 8.65
CA ILE A 45 10.71 0.05 9.26
C ILE A 45 9.71 0.63 8.26
N GLN A 46 8.59 -0.07 8.05
CA GLN A 46 7.46 0.44 7.27
C GLN A 46 6.26 0.58 8.19
N VAL A 47 5.51 1.66 8.01
CA VAL A 47 4.29 1.95 8.74
C VAL A 47 3.18 2.17 7.72
N ILE A 48 2.06 1.48 7.89
CA ILE A 48 0.92 1.52 6.99
C ILE A 48 -0.27 2.06 7.79
N PRO A 49 -0.76 3.28 7.52
CA PRO A 49 -1.94 3.80 8.20
C PRO A 49 -3.18 3.01 7.76
N ASP A 50 -4.16 2.90 8.65
CA ASP A 50 -5.49 2.41 8.26
C ASP A 50 -6.18 3.45 7.35
N ILE A 51 -7.14 3.01 6.54
CA ILE A 51 -7.92 3.91 5.68
C ILE A 51 -8.58 5.02 6.52
N GLY A 52 -8.48 6.26 6.03
CA GLY A 52 -8.98 7.46 6.71
C GLY A 52 -7.99 8.10 7.69
N TYR A 53 -6.83 7.48 7.92
CA TYR A 53 -5.75 8.06 8.73
C TYR A 53 -4.58 8.51 7.86
N THR A 54 -3.84 9.52 8.32
CA THR A 54 -2.63 9.98 7.65
C THR A 54 -1.56 10.37 8.68
N PHE A 55 -0.31 10.16 8.33
CA PHE A 55 0.81 10.59 9.17
C PHE A 55 1.24 12.00 8.79
N VAL A 56 1.12 12.92 9.74
CA VAL A 56 1.51 14.31 9.56
C VAL A 56 2.65 14.68 10.49
N THR A 57 3.41 15.69 10.10
CA THR A 57 4.28 16.40 11.06
C THR A 57 3.50 17.55 11.67
N HIS A 58 3.93 18.07 12.82
CA HIS A 58 3.32 19.26 13.43
C HIS A 58 3.22 20.46 12.47
N LYS A 59 4.10 20.55 11.47
CA LYS A 59 4.08 21.61 10.47
C LYS A 59 2.99 21.43 9.40
N THR A 60 2.59 20.20 9.11
CA THR A 60 1.65 19.86 8.03
C THR A 60 0.26 19.52 8.53
N ALA A 61 0.06 19.36 9.85
CA ALA A 61 -1.21 18.95 10.44
C ALA A 61 -2.43 19.84 10.08
N ILE A 62 -2.23 21.10 9.70
CA ILE A 62 -3.31 22.05 9.36
C ILE A 62 -3.61 22.05 7.84
N GLN A 63 -2.74 21.46 7.02
CA GLN A 63 -2.83 21.49 5.55
C GLN A 63 -3.26 20.15 4.94
N GLU A 64 -3.30 19.08 5.72
CA GLU A 64 -3.54 17.69 5.27
C GLU A 64 -5.03 17.34 5.36
N GLY A 65 -5.86 18.12 4.65
CA GLY A 65 -7.25 17.76 4.39
C GLY A 65 -7.40 17.26 2.94
N GLY A 66 -8.22 16.25 2.72
CA GLY A 66 -8.51 15.70 1.39
C GLY A 66 -8.42 14.18 1.32
N ASP A 67 -8.66 13.65 0.13
CA ASP A 67 -8.51 12.21 -0.14
C ASP A 67 -7.06 11.88 -0.47
N HIS A 68 -6.54 10.83 0.17
CA HIS A 68 -5.16 10.38 -0.02
C HIS A 68 -5.11 8.99 -0.63
N HIS A 69 -3.93 8.63 -1.16
CA HIS A 69 -3.64 7.30 -1.68
C HIS A 69 -2.26 6.82 -1.21
N GLY A 70 -2.02 5.51 -1.25
CA GLY A 70 -0.76 4.89 -0.78
C GLY A 70 -0.93 3.92 0.39
N TYR A 71 -2.18 3.61 0.74
CA TYR A 71 -2.57 2.59 1.72
C TYR A 71 -2.35 1.16 1.20
N ASP A 72 -2.84 0.18 1.94
CA ASP A 72 -2.91 -1.21 1.49
C ASP A 72 -3.61 -1.33 0.14
N ASN A 73 -2.94 -1.93 -0.85
CA ASN A 73 -3.45 -2.10 -2.20
C ASN A 73 -4.67 -3.03 -2.29
N LEU A 74 -4.97 -3.80 -1.24
CA LEU A 74 -6.18 -4.62 -1.18
C LEU A 74 -7.40 -3.86 -0.62
N ALA A 75 -7.22 -2.65 -0.08
CA ALA A 75 -8.33 -1.80 0.32
C ALA A 75 -9.19 -1.44 -0.89
N GLU A 76 -10.50 -1.37 -0.70
CA GLU A 76 -11.45 -1.08 -1.78
C GLU A 76 -11.17 0.28 -2.43
N ASP A 77 -10.86 1.29 -1.61
CA ASP A 77 -10.56 2.66 -2.05
C ASP A 77 -9.27 2.78 -2.87
N MET A 78 -8.36 1.80 -2.79
CA MET A 78 -7.09 1.78 -3.51
C MET A 78 -7.16 1.05 -4.86
N ARG A 79 -8.34 0.57 -5.26
CA ARG A 79 -8.52 -0.14 -6.54
C ARG A 79 -8.48 0.84 -7.71
N ALA A 80 -7.68 0.49 -8.73
CA ALA A 80 -7.62 1.24 -9.99
C ALA A 80 -8.61 0.69 -11.03
N ILE A 81 -8.99 1.54 -11.98
CA ILE A 81 -9.84 1.17 -13.12
C ILE A 81 -8.97 0.64 -14.26
N PHE A 82 -9.44 -0.40 -14.95
CA PHE A 82 -8.87 -0.87 -16.21
C PHE A 82 -9.95 -0.96 -17.30
N LEU A 83 -9.69 -0.37 -18.47
CA LEU A 83 -10.57 -0.42 -19.64
C LEU A 83 -9.73 -0.70 -20.88
N ALA A 84 -10.17 -1.62 -21.73
CA ALA A 84 -9.49 -1.94 -22.98
C ALA A 84 -10.49 -2.17 -24.13
N LYS A 85 -10.09 -1.74 -25.34
CA LYS A 85 -10.85 -1.93 -26.58
C LYS A 85 -9.88 -2.13 -27.74
N GLY A 86 -10.19 -3.08 -28.63
CA GLY A 86 -9.42 -3.25 -29.85
C GLY A 86 -9.73 -4.53 -30.62
N PRO A 87 -9.27 -4.68 -31.87
CA PRO A 87 -9.62 -5.81 -32.73
C PRO A 87 -9.19 -7.19 -32.22
N LYS A 88 -8.11 -7.28 -31.43
CA LYS A 88 -7.71 -8.52 -30.75
C LYS A 88 -8.73 -8.88 -29.66
N LEU A 89 -9.14 -7.90 -28.87
CA LEU A 89 -10.11 -8.09 -27.78
C LEU A 89 -11.51 -8.41 -28.29
N ASN A 90 -11.97 -7.76 -29.36
CA ASN A 90 -13.26 -8.04 -29.98
C ASN A 90 -13.36 -9.49 -30.52
N ARG A 91 -12.22 -10.14 -30.80
CA ARG A 91 -12.16 -11.54 -31.21
C ARG A 91 -12.16 -12.50 -30.02
N MET A 92 -11.67 -12.05 -28.86
CA MET A 92 -11.54 -12.87 -27.64
C MET A 92 -12.74 -12.73 -26.70
N TYR A 93 -13.37 -11.55 -26.67
CA TYR A 93 -14.41 -11.17 -25.73
C TYR A 93 -15.59 -10.52 -26.45
N LYS A 94 -16.79 -10.76 -25.91
CA LYS A 94 -17.99 -10.03 -26.35
C LYS A 94 -17.92 -8.58 -25.86
N GLU A 95 -18.52 -7.67 -26.61
CA GLU A 95 -18.67 -6.29 -26.15
C GLU A 95 -19.39 -6.25 -24.79
N GLY A 96 -18.90 -5.40 -23.88
CA GLY A 96 -19.42 -5.30 -22.50
C GLY A 96 -18.98 -6.44 -21.57
N THR A 97 -18.06 -7.33 -21.96
CA THR A 97 -17.52 -8.34 -21.05
C THR A 97 -16.85 -7.68 -19.85
N ILE A 98 -17.23 -8.11 -18.64
CA ILE A 98 -16.59 -7.72 -17.37
C ILE A 98 -15.68 -8.86 -16.93
N LEU A 99 -14.41 -8.56 -16.71
CA LEU A 99 -13.43 -9.52 -16.20
C LEU A 99 -13.38 -9.49 -14.67
N ALA A 100 -12.92 -10.59 -14.07
CA ALA A 100 -12.56 -10.60 -12.67
C ALA A 100 -11.38 -9.64 -12.41
N PRO A 101 -11.24 -9.09 -11.18
CA PRO A 101 -10.09 -8.26 -10.82
C PRO A 101 -8.77 -8.99 -11.02
N PHE A 102 -7.73 -8.25 -11.40
CA PHE A 102 -6.36 -8.75 -11.58
C PHE A 102 -5.34 -7.72 -11.09
N PHE A 103 -4.13 -8.17 -10.78
CA PHE A 103 -3.03 -7.28 -10.36
C PHE A 103 -2.41 -6.57 -11.56
N ASN A 104 -2.01 -5.31 -11.39
CA ASN A 104 -1.40 -4.49 -12.45
C ASN A 104 -0.05 -5.00 -12.97
N ILE A 105 0.57 -5.95 -12.27
CA ILE A 105 1.80 -6.62 -12.70
C ILE A 105 1.54 -7.76 -13.69
N GLU A 106 0.28 -8.17 -13.88
CA GLU A 106 -0.11 -9.20 -14.82
C GLU A 106 -0.43 -8.60 -16.20
N PRO A 107 0.04 -9.21 -17.31
CA PRO A 107 -0.45 -8.85 -18.63
C PRO A 107 -1.91 -9.32 -18.77
N PRO A 108 -2.85 -8.45 -19.15
CA PRO A 108 -4.25 -8.84 -19.24
C PRO A 108 -4.56 -9.78 -20.41
N PHE A 109 -3.63 -10.02 -21.36
CA PHE A 109 -3.82 -10.78 -22.61
C PHE A 109 -2.54 -11.37 -23.23
#